data_AF-A0A9C7PNR3-F1
#
_entry.id   AF-A0A9C7PNR3-F1
#
_cell.length_a   1.000
_cell.length_b   1.000
_cell.length_c   1.000
_cell.angle_alpha   90.00
_cell.angle_beta   90.00
_cell.angle_gamma   90.00
#
_symmetry.space_group_name_H-M   'P 1'
#
loop_
_entity.id
_entity.type
_entity.pdbx_description
1 polymer ?
#
loop_
_entity_poly.entity_id
_entity_poly.type
_entity_poly.pdbx_seq_one_letter_code
_entity_poly.pdbx_strand_id
1 'polypeptide(L)'
;MGKGPQFAVHSISFVPELGPADSDQIPLPDLNSLMICPWDKTCAWVFADLWWEGRPYKLCPRSAMKRTIQNVADQGYAVYAGVEPEFFVMKWQDGQPVKAFDDDPAPGQGARAPSTGLWLRC
;
A
#
# COMPACT_ATOMS: atom_id res chain seq x y z
N MET A 1 -18.80 20.62 -2.67
CA MET A 1 -17.37 20.27 -2.50
C MET A 1 -16.95 19.54 -3.77
N GLY A 2 -16.12 20.15 -4.62
CA GLY A 2 -15.90 19.69 -6.00
C GLY A 2 -14.68 20.32 -6.65
N LYS A 3 -13.54 20.32 -5.94
CA LYS A 3 -12.29 20.96 -6.38
C LYS A 3 -11.06 20.11 -6.11
N GLY A 4 -11.18 18.79 -6.22
CA GLY A 4 -10.06 17.86 -6.15
C GLY A 4 -9.81 17.19 -7.51
N PRO A 5 -8.66 16.54 -7.68
CA PRO A 5 -8.46 15.64 -8.82
C PRO A 5 -9.61 14.63 -8.90
N GLN A 6 -10.01 14.29 -10.12
CA GLN A 6 -11.07 13.30 -10.39
C GLN A 6 -10.45 12.01 -10.90
N PHE A 7 -10.97 10.88 -10.44
CA PHE A 7 -10.50 9.57 -10.81
C PHE A 7 -11.69 8.63 -11.02
N ALA A 8 -11.72 8.02 -12.20
CA ALA A 8 -12.72 7.04 -12.59
C ALA A 8 -12.40 5.67 -11.97
N VAL A 9 -12.94 5.38 -10.78
CA VAL A 9 -12.63 4.14 -10.05
C VAL A 9 -13.15 2.88 -10.77
N HIS A 10 -14.11 2.99 -11.68
CA HIS A 10 -14.53 1.84 -12.50
C HIS A 10 -13.38 1.24 -13.36
N SER A 11 -12.28 1.99 -13.55
CA SER A 11 -11.08 1.52 -14.26
C SER A 11 -10.19 0.58 -13.44
N ILE A 12 -10.43 0.45 -12.12
CA ILE A 12 -9.68 -0.47 -11.26
C ILE A 12 -10.45 -1.78 -11.06
N SER A 13 -9.73 -2.90 -11.02
CA SER A 13 -10.32 -4.22 -10.75
C SER A 13 -10.96 -4.27 -9.36
N PHE A 14 -12.00 -5.12 -9.22
CA PHE A 14 -12.70 -5.39 -7.96
C PHE A 14 -13.49 -4.22 -7.36
N VAL A 15 -14.02 -3.33 -8.21
CA VAL A 15 -14.99 -2.30 -7.80
C VAL A 15 -16.33 -2.53 -8.51
N PRO A 16 -17.15 -3.50 -8.04
CA PRO A 16 -18.33 -3.97 -8.77
C PRO A 16 -19.52 -2.99 -8.74
N GLU A 17 -19.47 -1.97 -7.88
CA GLU A 17 -20.60 -1.06 -7.65
C GLU A 17 -20.62 0.17 -8.57
N LEU A 18 -19.54 0.41 -9.33
CA LEU A 18 -19.40 1.57 -10.22
C LEU A 18 -19.26 1.12 -11.67
N GLY A 19 -20.09 1.67 -12.53
CA GLY A 19 -19.99 1.58 -13.98
C GLY A 19 -19.31 2.80 -14.63
N PRO A 20 -19.07 2.74 -15.95
CA PRO A 20 -18.45 3.84 -16.70
C PRO A 20 -19.26 5.14 -16.73
N ALA A 21 -20.56 5.06 -16.43
CA ALA A 21 -21.47 6.19 -16.43
C ALA A 21 -21.59 6.88 -15.06
N ASP A 22 -21.04 6.28 -14.00
CA ASP A 22 -21.07 6.85 -12.67
C ASP A 22 -20.10 8.02 -12.55
N SER A 23 -20.42 8.96 -11.67
CA SER A 23 -19.56 10.12 -11.44
C SER A 23 -18.18 9.72 -10.91
N ASP A 24 -17.15 10.47 -11.31
CA ASP A 24 -15.79 10.23 -10.84
C ASP A 24 -15.65 10.45 -9.33
N GLN A 25 -14.73 9.70 -8.74
CA GLN A 25 -14.38 9.82 -7.33
C GLN A 25 -13.26 10.84 -7.16
N ILE A 26 -13.21 11.44 -5.99
CA ILE A 26 -12.24 12.48 -5.65
C ILE A 26 -11.26 11.89 -4.62
N PRO A 27 -10.00 11.62 -4.98
CA PRO A 27 -8.96 11.36 -4.00
C PRO A 27 -8.65 12.64 -3.20
N LEU A 28 -8.93 12.60 -1.90
CA LEU A 28 -8.61 13.66 -0.96
C LEU A 28 -7.23 13.39 -0.32
N PRO A 29 -6.21 14.21 -0.59
CA PRO A 29 -4.85 13.95 -0.11
C PRO A 29 -4.71 14.14 1.41
N ASP A 30 -3.99 13.23 2.05
CA ASP A 30 -3.65 13.28 3.48
C ASP A 30 -2.24 13.87 3.65
N LEU A 31 -2.16 15.16 3.96
CA LEU A 31 -0.90 15.91 4.02
C LEU A 31 0.07 15.39 5.09
N ASN A 32 -0.41 14.67 6.11
CA ASN A 32 0.47 14.03 7.10
C ASN A 32 1.29 12.88 6.51
N SER A 33 0.89 12.40 5.34
CA SER A 33 1.51 11.28 4.65
C SER A 33 2.42 11.70 3.48
N LEU A 34 2.63 13.01 3.32
CA LEU A 34 3.47 13.55 2.25
C LEU A 34 4.92 13.12 2.44
N MET A 35 5.52 12.58 1.39
CA MET A 35 6.91 12.18 1.33
C MET A 35 7.54 12.64 0.02
N ILE A 36 8.71 13.27 0.08
CA ILE A 36 9.53 13.58 -1.10
C ILE A 36 10.20 12.27 -1.56
N CYS A 37 10.12 11.95 -2.85
CA CYS A 37 10.71 10.74 -3.41
C CYS A 37 12.22 10.69 -3.12
N PRO A 38 12.76 9.58 -2.60
CA PRO A 38 14.17 9.51 -2.24
C PRO A 38 15.10 9.58 -3.48
N TRP A 39 14.64 9.08 -4.63
CA TRP A 39 15.37 9.07 -5.91
C TRP A 39 15.18 10.33 -6.78
N ASP A 40 14.17 11.16 -6.52
CA ASP A 40 13.89 12.39 -7.28
C ASP A 40 13.32 13.47 -6.36
N LYS A 41 14.09 14.54 -6.15
CA LYS A 41 13.72 15.65 -5.24
C LYS A 41 12.70 16.60 -5.82
N THR A 42 12.36 16.47 -7.11
CA THR A 42 11.31 17.28 -7.75
C THR A 42 9.93 16.64 -7.61
N CYS A 43 9.85 15.40 -7.13
CA CYS A 43 8.62 14.63 -7.00
C CYS A 43 8.30 14.31 -5.53
N ALA A 44 7.02 14.41 -5.17
CA ALA A 44 6.51 13.98 -3.88
C ALA A 44 5.26 13.14 -4.06
N TRP A 45 5.07 12.16 -3.18
CA TRP A 45 3.86 11.35 -3.10
C TRP A 45 3.10 11.60 -1.81
N VAL A 46 1.79 11.43 -1.90
CA VAL A 46 0.85 11.60 -0.80
C VAL A 46 -0.21 10.51 -0.92
N PHE A 47 -0.57 9.88 0.20
CA PHE A 47 -1.71 8.97 0.21
C PHE A 47 -3.01 9.76 0.23
N ALA A 48 -4.05 9.22 -0.40
CA ALA A 48 -5.36 9.86 -0.45
C ALA A 48 -6.47 8.89 -0.04
N ASP A 49 -7.51 9.43 0.57
CA ASP A 49 -8.76 8.72 0.81
C ASP A 49 -9.74 9.05 -0.32
N LEU A 50 -10.42 8.04 -0.87
CA LEU A 50 -11.39 8.28 -1.94
C LEU A 50 -12.71 8.80 -1.35
N TRP A 51 -13.25 9.84 -1.98
CA TRP A 51 -14.56 10.41 -1.70
C TRP A 51 -15.45 10.30 -2.93
N TRP A 52 -16.74 10.06 -2.70
CA TRP A 52 -17.74 9.95 -3.74
C TRP A 52 -19.07 10.52 -3.23
N GLU A 53 -19.73 11.36 -4.03
CA GLU A 53 -21.01 11.99 -3.69
C GLU A 53 -21.04 12.69 -2.30
N GLY A 54 -19.94 13.36 -1.94
CA GLY A 54 -19.84 14.11 -0.69
C GLY A 54 -19.64 13.25 0.57
N ARG A 55 -19.33 11.96 0.43
CA ARG A 55 -19.01 11.06 1.55
C ARG A 55 -17.75 10.22 1.26
N PRO A 56 -17.08 9.67 2.29
CA PRO A 56 -16.00 8.72 2.09
C PRO A 56 -16.47 7.50 1.31
N TYR A 57 -15.68 7.10 0.31
CA TYR A 57 -15.97 5.95 -0.52
C TYR A 57 -15.76 4.64 0.26
N LYS A 58 -16.75 3.74 0.23
CA LYS A 58 -16.79 2.57 1.14
C LYS A 58 -15.71 1.55 0.83
N LEU A 59 -15.46 1.29 -0.46
CA LEU A 59 -14.48 0.32 -0.96
C LEU A 59 -13.04 0.83 -0.95
N CYS A 60 -12.79 2.08 -0.53
CA CYS A 60 -11.44 2.57 -0.32
C CYS A 60 -10.77 1.77 0.82
N PRO A 61 -9.69 1.00 0.54
CA PRO A 61 -9.08 0.14 1.56
C PRO A 61 -8.50 0.92 2.73
N ARG A 62 -7.92 2.10 2.46
CA ARG A 62 -7.38 2.99 3.49
C ARG A 62 -8.48 3.50 4.42
N SER A 63 -9.59 3.98 3.86
CA SER A 63 -10.77 4.40 4.65
C SER A 63 -11.36 3.24 5.45
N ALA A 64 -11.39 2.03 4.89
CA ALA A 64 -11.84 0.83 5.60
C ALA A 64 -10.94 0.50 6.80
N MET A 65 -9.61 0.53 6.61
CA MET A 65 -8.65 0.32 7.70
C MET A 65 -8.77 1.36 8.80
N LYS A 66 -8.91 2.66 8.44
CA LYS A 66 -9.13 3.75 9.41
C LYS A 66 -10.39 3.51 10.26
N ARG A 67 -11.50 3.05 9.66
CA ARG A 67 -12.72 2.69 10.40
C ARG A 67 -12.48 1.55 11.39
N THR A 68 -11.78 0.50 10.96
CA THR A 68 -11.45 -0.63 11.84
C THR A 68 -10.57 -0.20 13.02
N ILE A 69 -9.55 0.62 12.78
CA ILE A 69 -8.69 1.16 13.83
C ILE A 69 -9.51 2.00 14.83
N GLN A 70 -10.39 2.87 14.33
CA GLN A 70 -11.24 3.69 15.20
C GLN A 70 -12.18 2.82 16.05
N ASN A 71 -12.82 1.81 15.46
CA ASN A 71 -13.71 0.90 16.19
C ASN A 71 -12.99 0.17 17.34
N VAL A 72 -11.71 -0.17 17.16
CA VAL A 72 -10.89 -0.82 18.19
C VAL A 72 -10.43 0.19 19.24
N ALA A 73 -10.09 1.42 18.83
CA ALA A 73 -9.76 2.52 19.73
C ALA A 73 -10.93 2.90 20.65
N ASP A 74 -12.17 2.91 20.13
CA ASP A 74 -13.38 3.20 20.89
C ASP A 74 -13.65 2.15 22.00
N GLN A 75 -13.07 0.95 21.85
CA GLN A 75 -13.10 -0.12 22.86
C GLN A 75 -11.94 -0.04 23.86
N GLY A 76 -11.06 0.96 23.74
CA GLY A 76 -9.91 1.16 24.63
C GLY A 76 -8.63 0.42 24.22
N TYR A 77 -8.54 -0.09 22.98
CA TYR A 77 -7.39 -0.83 22.49
C TYR A 77 -6.61 -0.05 21.41
N ALA A 78 -5.30 -0.32 21.31
CA ALA A 78 -4.45 0.18 20.22
C ALA A 78 -4.00 -0.99 19.33
N VAL A 79 -3.99 -0.77 18.01
CA VAL A 79 -3.56 -1.77 17.02
C VAL A 79 -2.14 -1.49 16.58
N TYR A 80 -1.28 -2.50 16.65
CA TYR A 80 0.08 -2.48 16.11
C TYR A 80 0.25 -3.62 15.11
N ALA A 81 0.86 -3.33 13.97
CA ALA A 81 1.14 -4.33 12.93
C ALA A 81 2.57 -4.11 12.39
N GLY A 82 3.35 -5.19 12.36
CA GLY A 82 4.64 -5.25 11.66
C GLY A 82 4.50 -6.05 10.38
N VAL A 83 5.13 -5.61 9.31
CA VAL A 83 5.19 -6.32 8.03
C VAL A 83 6.65 -6.56 7.69
N GLU A 84 7.00 -7.81 7.39
CA GLU A 84 8.33 -8.21 6.92
C GLU A 84 8.22 -8.61 5.44
N PRO A 85 8.30 -7.64 4.50
CA PRO A 85 8.19 -7.95 3.08
C PRO A 85 9.50 -8.55 2.58
N GLU A 86 9.52 -9.86 2.37
CA GLU A 86 10.60 -10.55 1.69
C GLU A 86 10.49 -10.34 0.16
N PHE A 87 11.62 -10.06 -0.50
CA PHE A 87 11.67 -9.89 -1.94
C PHE A 87 12.96 -10.44 -2.52
N PHE A 88 12.92 -10.84 -3.80
CA PHE A 88 14.09 -11.26 -4.56
C PHE A 88 14.48 -10.16 -5.54
N VAL A 89 15.78 -9.86 -5.60
CA VAL A 89 16.35 -9.06 -6.68
C VAL A 89 16.74 -10.00 -7.81
N MET A 90 16.14 -9.82 -8.98
CA MET A 90 16.41 -10.63 -10.18
C MET A 90 17.25 -9.82 -11.16
N LYS A 91 18.13 -10.49 -11.90
CA LYS A 91 18.88 -9.96 -13.05
C LYS A 91 18.60 -10.80 -14.28
N TRP A 92 18.73 -10.20 -15.46
CA TRP A 92 18.59 -10.92 -16.71
C TRP A 92 19.94 -11.46 -17.18
N GLN A 93 20.07 -12.77 -17.37
CA GLN A 93 21.27 -13.42 -17.92
C GLN A 93 20.88 -14.54 -18.87
N ASP A 94 21.52 -14.62 -20.03
CA ASP A 94 21.30 -15.67 -21.03
C ASP A 94 19.82 -15.92 -21.40
N GLY A 95 19.04 -14.84 -21.47
CA GLY A 95 17.62 -14.89 -21.82
C GLY A 95 16.69 -15.37 -20.70
N GLN A 96 17.19 -15.52 -19.46
CA GLN A 96 16.42 -15.97 -18.30
C GLN A 96 16.56 -14.98 -17.12
N PRO A 97 15.53 -14.83 -16.28
CA PRO A 97 15.66 -14.15 -15.00
C PRO A 97 16.37 -15.07 -14.01
N VAL A 98 17.53 -14.64 -13.51
CA VAL A 98 18.27 -15.33 -12.46
C VAL A 98 18.35 -14.44 -11.22
N LYS A 99 18.48 -15.03 -10.03
CA LYS A 99 18.68 -14.24 -8.81
C LYS A 99 19.96 -13.41 -8.93
N ALA A 100 19.89 -12.14 -8.55
CA ALA A 100 21.06 -11.27 -8.50
C ALA A 100 22.00 -11.70 -7.37
N PHE A 101 21.43 -12.21 -6.27
CA PHE A 101 22.11 -12.76 -5.11
C PHE A 101 21.51 -14.15 -4.83
N ASP A 102 22.30 -15.20 -4.98
CA ASP A 102 21.88 -16.60 -4.79
C ASP A 102 22.59 -17.20 -3.58
N ASP A 103 22.20 -16.71 -2.40
CA ASP A 103 22.73 -17.15 -1.10
C ASP A 103 21.80 -18.17 -0.43
N ASP A 104 21.00 -18.88 -1.22
CA ASP A 104 20.10 -19.90 -0.69
C ASP A 104 20.90 -21.15 -0.29
N PRO A 105 20.56 -21.78 0.85
CA PRO A 105 21.24 -22.99 1.28
C PRO A 105 21.06 -24.09 0.23
N ALA A 106 22.16 -24.80 -0.06
CA ALA A 106 22.12 -25.92 -0.98
C ALA A 106 21.14 -27.00 -0.49
N PRO A 107 20.55 -27.82 -1.39
CA PRO A 107 19.64 -28.88 -0.99
C PRO A 107 20.23 -29.76 0.12
N GLY A 108 19.53 -29.84 1.25
CA GLY A 108 19.98 -30.61 2.43
C GLY A 108 20.71 -29.82 3.51
N GLN A 109 21.01 -28.53 3.32
CA GLN A 109 21.69 -27.68 4.31
C GLN A 109 20.76 -26.94 5.28
N GLY A 110 19.47 -27.29 5.30
CA GLY A 110 18.46 -26.69 6.20
C GLY A 110 17.83 -25.40 5.66
N ALA A 111 16.97 -24.77 6.46
CA ALA A 111 16.33 -23.52 6.11
C ALA A 111 17.29 -22.34 6.33
N ARG A 112 17.18 -21.31 5.49
CA ARG A 112 17.88 -20.03 5.70
C ARG A 112 17.43 -19.45 7.04
N ALA A 113 18.38 -19.04 7.89
CA ALA A 113 18.03 -18.29 9.09
C ALA A 113 17.30 -17.01 8.65
N PRO A 114 16.13 -16.67 9.24
CA PRO A 114 15.43 -15.45 8.88
C PRO A 114 16.41 -14.28 9.01
N SER A 115 16.46 -13.40 8.00
CA SER A 115 17.24 -12.17 8.10
C SER A 115 16.78 -11.47 9.37
N THR A 116 17.66 -11.37 10.37
CA THR A 116 17.29 -10.97 11.72
C THR A 116 16.64 -9.59 11.64
N GLY A 117 15.32 -9.55 11.75
CA GLY A 117 14.57 -8.32 11.81
C GLY A 117 15.07 -7.56 13.02
N LEU A 118 15.69 -6.39 12.79
CA LEU A 118 15.92 -5.43 13.85
C LEU A 118 14.54 -4.96 14.29
N TRP A 119 13.97 -5.64 15.28
CA TRP A 119 12.85 -5.13 16.05
C TRP A 119 13.34 -3.86 16.75
N LEU A 120 13.27 -2.71 16.07
CA LEU A 120 13.26 -1.42 16.72
C LEU A 120 12.11 -1.49 17.71
N ARG A 121 12.46 -1.56 19.00
CA ARG A 121 11.53 -1.59 20.12
C ARG A 121 10.47 -0.52 19.87
N CYS A 122 9.21 -0.94 19.76
CA CYS A 122 8.07 -0.07 19.98
C CYS A 122 8.15 0.54 21.38
#